data_AF-A0A946DZY9-F1
#
_entry.id   AF-A0A946DZY9-F1
#
_cell.length_a   1.000
_cell.length_b   1.000
_cell.length_c   1.000
_cell.angle_alpha   90.00
_cell.angle_beta   90.00
_cell.angle_gamma   90.00
#
_symmetry.space_group_name_H-M   'P 1'
#
loop_
_entity.id
_entity.type
_entity.pdbx_description
1 polymer ?
#
loop_
_entity_poly.entity_id
_entity_poly.type
_entity_poly.pdbx_seq_one_letter_code
_entity_poly.pdbx_strand_id
1 'polypeptide(L)'
;MRNWMTRLALGVVAVMGLSSGVTLAADCPAKVADPIAVIDPAVCSELQDAVRDPGGMPLDRYEDVYSRFFDNWCHRDTNAGWVRDVTVRDTGPYTSMFIDGVWHSQYNGTHAPVVIWYSPEMYAWMEENRSPEDEGFGPDDSPVPDGAIIVKEMFPAPASLCRDVAVEHLYPTSGAAFMVRQASASADGWFWGYQGWTEAYLDWPASNDGNTLPVSGFGAYCVNCHASARDNGTFSALDNITGTPESVIMFLDESVADIGLQNAPTQEAPSFHDAVVDPTDPAGRLATPSLGYLPDFLAAYPYPGDDTRGSDEPQLEARLMMPSQTYDHVYMPEHVDPATGQLLTSDQCLGCHDAGSTGLYFDMTAVDSATGSLVNLSPYATWGTSPMGLAGRDPIFFSQLASETQTFHADQVPLVENTCLGCHGFMGQRQYDIDQHAETGVCGSFSRELVSSVPWPSDAPEAANADYGALARDGISCMACHRMVLGEEDTAAAAKLAENACALERQELLNADMTGFGRTFTGSYLLGPSDEIYGPCENP
;
A
#
# COMPACT_ATOMS: atom_id res chain seq x y z
N MET A 1 -69.26 -37.70 -53.07
CA MET A 1 -70.52 -37.99 -52.36
C MET A 1 -70.48 -37.30 -51.00
N ARG A 2 -71.39 -36.34 -50.80
CA ARG A 2 -71.84 -35.68 -49.55
C ARG A 2 -70.75 -35.13 -48.58
N ASN A 3 -70.30 -33.87 -48.67
CA ASN A 3 -70.93 -32.59 -48.27
C ASN A 3 -71.46 -32.55 -46.82
N TRP A 4 -70.86 -31.75 -45.92
CA TRP A 4 -71.27 -30.35 -45.64
C TRP A 4 -70.42 -29.62 -44.59
N MET A 5 -70.29 -28.31 -44.83
CA MET A 5 -69.65 -27.28 -44.00
C MET A 5 -70.52 -26.91 -42.79
N THR A 6 -69.90 -26.53 -41.66
CA THR A 6 -70.43 -25.39 -40.87
C THR A 6 -69.32 -24.68 -40.10
N ARG A 7 -69.36 -23.36 -40.21
CA ARG A 7 -68.53 -22.35 -39.54
C ARG A 7 -68.85 -22.32 -38.04
N LEU A 8 -67.84 -22.10 -37.19
CA LEU A 8 -68.07 -21.58 -35.84
C LEU A 8 -67.03 -20.52 -35.50
N ALA A 9 -67.53 -19.43 -34.94
CA ALA A 9 -66.89 -18.14 -34.77
C ALA A 9 -65.78 -18.16 -33.71
N LEU A 10 -64.73 -17.37 -33.95
CA LEU A 10 -63.80 -16.93 -32.92
C LEU A 10 -64.57 -16.09 -31.89
N GLY A 11 -64.73 -16.63 -30.69
CA GLY A 11 -65.03 -15.86 -29.48
C GLY A 11 -63.70 -15.55 -28.79
N VAL A 12 -63.22 -14.31 -28.91
CA VAL A 12 -62.13 -13.78 -28.09
C VAL A 12 -62.68 -13.57 -26.69
N VAL A 13 -62.31 -14.44 -25.75
CA VAL A 13 -62.44 -14.15 -24.31
C VAL A 13 -61.13 -13.50 -23.89
N ALA A 14 -61.15 -12.18 -23.73
CA ALA A 14 -60.10 -11.43 -23.08
C ALA A 14 -60.11 -11.77 -21.59
N VAL A 15 -59.28 -12.72 -21.16
CA VAL A 15 -58.92 -12.86 -19.76
C VAL A 15 -57.86 -11.80 -19.49
N MET A 16 -58.27 -10.65 -18.94
CA MET A 16 -57.36 -9.75 -18.23
C MET A 16 -56.90 -10.47 -16.96
N GLY A 17 -55.87 -11.30 -17.10
CA GLY A 17 -55.08 -11.73 -15.96
C GLY A 17 -54.26 -10.54 -15.50
N LEU A 18 -54.66 -9.93 -14.39
CA LEU A 18 -53.81 -9.06 -13.60
C LEU A 18 -52.60 -9.90 -13.16
N SER A 19 -51.53 -9.89 -13.95
CA SER A 19 -50.21 -10.23 -13.47
C SER A 19 -49.81 -9.13 -12.51
N SER A 20 -50.07 -9.34 -11.22
CA SER A 20 -49.31 -8.69 -10.17
C SER A 20 -47.85 -9.02 -10.46
N GLY A 21 -47.15 -8.08 -11.08
CA GLY A 21 -45.70 -8.10 -11.22
C GLY A 21 -45.14 -8.13 -9.82
N VAL A 22 -44.76 -9.32 -9.36
CA VAL A 22 -43.79 -9.44 -8.29
C VAL A 22 -42.48 -9.04 -8.97
N THR A 23 -42.12 -7.77 -8.85
CA THR A 23 -40.72 -7.35 -8.99
C THR A 23 -39.96 -8.17 -7.96
N LEU A 24 -39.30 -9.23 -8.41
CA LEU A 24 -38.24 -9.87 -7.64
C LEU A 24 -37.12 -8.83 -7.57
N ALA A 25 -37.15 -7.98 -6.55
CA ALA A 25 -35.98 -7.20 -6.20
C ALA A 25 -34.83 -8.20 -6.04
N ALA A 26 -33.70 -7.94 -6.69
CA ALA A 26 -32.50 -8.75 -6.48
C ALA A 26 -32.16 -8.70 -4.97
N ASP A 27 -31.95 -9.87 -4.37
CA ASP A 27 -31.62 -9.96 -2.94
C ASP A 27 -30.25 -9.32 -2.69
N CYS A 28 -30.15 -8.41 -1.70
CA CYS A 28 -28.88 -7.85 -1.25
C CYS A 28 -27.94 -8.98 -0.77
N PRO A 29 -26.80 -9.24 -1.44
CA PRO A 29 -25.90 -10.34 -1.07
C PRO A 29 -25.19 -10.13 0.27
N ALA A 30 -25.00 -8.87 0.68
CA ALA A 30 -24.40 -8.52 1.97
C ALA A 30 -25.37 -8.60 3.16
N LYS A 31 -26.66 -8.89 2.92
CA LYS A 31 -27.67 -8.89 3.97
C LYS A 31 -27.54 -10.11 4.88
N VAL A 32 -27.45 -9.87 6.18
CA VAL A 32 -27.50 -10.90 7.22
C VAL A 32 -28.82 -10.86 8.00
N ALA A 33 -29.21 -12.02 8.55
CA ALA A 33 -30.49 -12.16 9.24
C ALA A 33 -30.52 -11.39 10.56
N ASP A 34 -29.47 -11.54 11.36
CA ASP A 34 -29.33 -10.89 12.66
C ASP A 34 -28.54 -9.59 12.51
N PRO A 35 -28.89 -8.54 13.29
CA PRO A 35 -28.11 -7.30 13.27
C PRO A 35 -26.72 -7.54 13.86
N ILE A 36 -25.70 -7.05 13.17
CA ILE A 36 -24.32 -6.99 13.62
C ILE A 36 -24.20 -5.80 14.57
N ALA A 37 -23.97 -6.11 15.83
CA ALA A 37 -23.80 -5.16 16.91
C ALA A 37 -22.48 -5.42 17.65
N VAL A 38 -22.09 -4.47 18.49
CA VAL A 38 -20.98 -4.61 19.43
C VAL A 38 -21.11 -5.92 20.22
N ILE A 39 -20.05 -6.73 20.23
CA ILE A 39 -20.06 -8.04 20.89
C ILE A 39 -19.90 -7.87 22.40
N ASP A 40 -18.83 -7.18 22.84
CA ASP A 40 -18.58 -6.88 24.25
C ASP A 40 -18.20 -5.39 24.45
N PRO A 41 -19.09 -4.56 25.01
CA PRO A 41 -18.79 -3.15 25.29
C PRO A 41 -17.60 -2.93 26.23
N ALA A 42 -17.27 -3.90 27.10
CA ALA A 42 -16.11 -3.79 27.98
C ALA A 42 -14.80 -3.84 27.20
N VAL A 43 -14.74 -4.67 26.14
CA VAL A 43 -13.58 -4.74 25.23
C VAL A 43 -13.44 -3.42 24.46
N CYS A 44 -14.53 -2.83 23.99
CA CYS A 44 -14.47 -1.52 23.34
C CYS A 44 -13.94 -0.43 24.27
N SER A 45 -14.41 -0.41 25.52
CA SER A 45 -13.92 0.53 26.53
C SER A 45 -12.45 0.31 26.89
N GLU A 46 -11.96 -0.93 26.87
CA GLU A 46 -10.55 -1.27 27.12
C GLU A 46 -9.65 -0.75 26.00
N LEU A 47 -10.08 -0.91 24.74
CA LEU A 47 -9.27 -0.63 23.55
C LEU A 47 -9.38 0.82 23.05
N GLN A 48 -10.38 1.59 23.53
CA GLN A 48 -10.73 2.91 22.99
C GLN A 48 -9.55 3.89 22.94
N ASP A 49 -8.74 3.96 23.99
CA ASP A 49 -7.60 4.88 24.00
C ASP A 49 -6.44 4.35 23.13
N ALA A 50 -6.20 3.04 23.17
CA ALA A 50 -5.10 2.42 22.44
C ALA A 50 -5.30 2.48 20.93
N VAL A 51 -6.53 2.25 20.42
CA VAL A 51 -6.82 2.31 18.98
C VAL A 51 -6.67 3.74 18.41
N ARG A 52 -6.74 4.76 19.26
CA ARG A 52 -6.60 6.17 18.89
C ARG A 52 -5.15 6.67 18.86
N ASP A 53 -4.20 5.84 19.28
CA ASP A 53 -2.78 6.19 19.38
C ASP A 53 -1.90 5.22 18.58
N PRO A 54 -2.02 5.19 17.23
CA PRO A 54 -1.23 4.31 16.37
C PRO A 54 0.28 4.52 16.48
N GLY A 55 0.73 5.72 16.89
CA GLY A 55 2.14 6.02 17.12
C GLY A 55 2.66 5.67 18.52
N GLY A 56 1.77 5.32 19.46
CA GLY A 56 2.10 5.06 20.86
C GLY A 56 2.73 3.69 21.12
N MET A 57 2.71 2.79 20.12
CA MET A 57 3.30 1.45 20.23
C MET A 57 3.81 0.95 18.87
N PRO A 58 4.75 -0.02 18.88
CA PRO A 58 5.17 -0.71 17.66
C PRO A 58 4.01 -1.33 16.88
N LEU A 59 4.11 -1.36 15.54
CA LEU A 59 3.04 -1.78 14.64
C LEU A 59 2.55 -3.20 14.92
N ASP A 60 3.44 -4.16 15.21
CA ASP A 60 3.09 -5.53 15.58
C ASP A 60 2.13 -5.63 16.78
N ARG A 61 2.17 -4.66 17.68
CA ARG A 61 1.27 -4.57 18.85
C ARG A 61 0.01 -3.78 18.53
N TYR A 62 0.13 -2.74 17.71
CA TYR A 62 -1.02 -1.95 17.30
C TYR A 62 -1.98 -2.75 16.40
N GLU A 63 -1.45 -3.66 15.59
CA GLU A 63 -2.22 -4.63 14.80
C GLU A 63 -3.14 -5.50 15.65
N ASP A 64 -2.67 -6.01 16.80
CA ASP A 64 -3.52 -6.73 17.76
C ASP A 64 -4.63 -5.83 18.32
N VAL A 65 -4.31 -4.57 18.63
CA VAL A 65 -5.26 -3.60 19.18
C VAL A 65 -6.40 -3.32 18.21
N TYR A 66 -6.08 -2.92 16.97
CA TYR A 66 -7.13 -2.59 16.01
C TYR A 66 -7.90 -3.84 15.57
N SER A 67 -7.23 -4.98 15.42
CA SER A 67 -7.88 -6.23 15.03
C SER A 67 -8.93 -6.65 16.06
N ARG A 68 -8.58 -6.63 17.36
CA ARG A 68 -9.54 -6.88 18.45
C ARG A 68 -10.66 -5.84 18.51
N PHE A 69 -10.36 -4.58 18.21
CA PHE A 69 -11.35 -3.50 18.17
C PHE A 69 -12.40 -3.73 17.07
N PHE A 70 -11.97 -4.09 15.86
CA PHE A 70 -12.86 -4.34 14.73
C PHE A 70 -13.58 -5.70 14.80
N ASP A 71 -12.92 -6.75 15.29
CA ASP A 71 -13.55 -8.06 15.52
C ASP A 71 -14.70 -7.97 16.52
N ASN A 72 -14.62 -7.02 17.46
CA ASN A 72 -15.66 -6.74 18.44
C ASN A 72 -16.69 -5.69 17.95
N TRP A 73 -16.58 -5.21 16.71
CA TRP A 73 -17.46 -4.22 16.07
C TRP A 73 -17.57 -2.89 16.83
N CYS A 74 -16.49 -2.46 17.49
CA CYS A 74 -16.52 -1.29 18.37
C CYS A 74 -16.82 0.03 17.66
N HIS A 75 -16.48 0.17 16.38
CA HIS A 75 -16.83 1.34 15.56
C HIS A 75 -18.34 1.48 15.28
N ARG A 76 -19.14 0.44 15.56
CA ARG A 76 -20.60 0.47 15.44
C ARG A 76 -21.32 0.89 16.72
N ASP A 77 -20.60 1.26 17.78
CA ASP A 77 -21.21 1.67 19.07
C ASP A 77 -21.79 3.11 19.01
N THR A 78 -23.04 3.20 18.57
CA THR A 78 -23.78 4.47 18.56
C THR A 78 -24.04 5.05 19.95
N ASN A 79 -24.01 4.24 21.03
CA ASN A 79 -24.14 4.75 22.40
C ASN A 79 -22.85 5.44 22.87
N ALA A 80 -21.70 5.05 22.31
CA ALA A 80 -20.42 5.72 22.52
C ALA A 80 -20.25 6.96 21.62
N GLY A 81 -21.27 7.31 20.81
CA GLY A 81 -21.28 8.51 19.97
C GLY A 81 -20.75 8.32 18.56
N TRP A 82 -20.50 7.08 18.12
CA TRP A 82 -20.18 6.82 16.72
C TRP A 82 -21.39 7.12 15.84
N VAL A 83 -21.12 7.71 14.68
CA VAL A 83 -22.14 8.01 13.66
C VAL A 83 -21.71 7.42 12.32
N ARG A 84 -22.63 7.36 11.36
CA ARG A 84 -22.36 6.79 10.04
C ARG A 84 -23.14 7.48 8.94
N ASP A 85 -22.76 7.18 7.71
CA ASP A 85 -23.57 7.43 6.53
C ASP A 85 -24.96 6.78 6.68
N VAL A 86 -26.01 7.40 6.13
CA VAL A 86 -27.41 6.96 6.32
C VAL A 86 -27.74 5.65 5.61
N THR A 87 -27.06 5.35 4.49
CA THR A 87 -27.21 4.12 3.70
C THR A 87 -25.91 3.82 2.95
N VAL A 88 -25.83 2.63 2.35
CA VAL A 88 -24.74 2.27 1.43
C VAL A 88 -24.78 3.12 0.17
N ARG A 89 -23.62 3.61 -0.26
CA ARG A 89 -23.47 4.46 -1.45
C ARG A 89 -22.34 4.00 -2.36
N ASP A 90 -22.54 4.16 -3.65
CA ASP A 90 -21.50 3.91 -4.64
C ASP A 90 -20.38 4.95 -4.51
N THR A 91 -19.16 4.56 -4.89
CA THR A 91 -18.01 5.47 -5.01
C THR A 91 -17.64 5.78 -6.46
N GLY A 92 -18.43 5.27 -7.41
CA GLY A 92 -18.37 5.59 -8.83
C GLY A 92 -19.53 4.96 -9.61
N PRO A 93 -19.64 5.20 -10.92
CA PRO A 93 -20.79 4.76 -11.70
C PRO A 93 -20.78 3.26 -11.98
N TYR A 94 -21.97 2.65 -11.95
CA TYR A 94 -22.24 1.30 -12.44
C TYR A 94 -22.87 1.39 -13.83
N THR A 95 -22.15 0.93 -14.85
CA THR A 95 -22.54 1.07 -16.27
C THR A 95 -22.80 -0.28 -16.90
N SER A 96 -23.75 -0.35 -17.83
CA SER A 96 -24.13 -1.59 -18.52
C SER A 96 -24.17 -1.42 -20.04
N MET A 97 -23.48 -2.29 -20.76
CA MET A 97 -23.43 -2.32 -22.23
C MET A 97 -24.07 -3.60 -22.77
N PHE A 98 -24.79 -3.53 -23.88
CA PHE A 98 -25.31 -4.69 -24.58
C PHE A 98 -24.45 -5.00 -25.82
N ILE A 99 -23.69 -6.11 -25.77
CA ILE A 99 -22.75 -6.52 -26.81
C ILE A 99 -23.06 -7.96 -27.21
N ASP A 100 -23.22 -8.22 -28.50
CA ASP A 100 -23.44 -9.56 -29.06
C ASP A 100 -24.56 -10.39 -28.39
N GLY A 101 -25.63 -9.72 -27.94
CA GLY A 101 -26.76 -10.38 -27.31
C GLY A 101 -26.64 -10.57 -25.80
N VAL A 102 -25.55 -10.10 -25.19
CA VAL A 102 -25.22 -10.25 -23.77
C VAL A 102 -25.04 -8.88 -23.13
N TRP A 103 -25.53 -8.73 -21.90
CA TRP A 103 -25.25 -7.54 -21.10
C TRP A 103 -23.91 -7.70 -20.38
N HIS A 104 -23.09 -6.67 -20.48
CA HIS A 104 -21.81 -6.51 -19.81
C HIS A 104 -21.92 -5.34 -18.85
N SER A 105 -21.91 -5.62 -17.56
CA SER A 105 -21.96 -4.58 -16.53
C SER A 105 -20.61 -4.42 -15.87
N GLN A 106 -20.26 -3.19 -15.53
CA GLN A 106 -19.00 -2.85 -14.89
C GLN A 106 -19.24 -1.76 -13.84
N TYR A 107 -18.66 -1.96 -12.67
CA TYR A 107 -18.58 -0.95 -11.64
C TYR A 107 -17.27 -0.16 -11.81
N ASN A 108 -17.37 1.17 -11.80
CA ASN A 108 -16.25 2.09 -12.04
C ASN A 108 -15.98 3.00 -10.84
N GLY A 109 -16.27 2.52 -9.61
CA GLY A 109 -15.82 3.19 -8.39
C GLY A 109 -14.39 2.79 -8.03
N THR A 110 -13.61 3.75 -7.53
CA THR A 110 -12.26 3.50 -7.00
C THR A 110 -12.28 2.50 -5.84
N HIS A 111 -13.37 2.49 -5.06
CA HIS A 111 -13.65 1.49 -4.03
C HIS A 111 -15.00 0.82 -4.27
N ALA A 112 -15.19 -0.40 -3.75
CA ALA A 112 -16.52 -0.99 -3.66
C ALA A 112 -17.50 -0.06 -2.91
N PRO A 113 -18.84 -0.17 -3.10
CA PRO A 113 -19.82 0.61 -2.34
C PRO A 113 -19.55 0.64 -0.85
N VAL A 114 -19.85 1.77 -0.21
CA VAL A 114 -19.40 2.04 1.15
C VAL A 114 -20.53 2.44 2.09
N VAL A 115 -20.32 2.13 3.37
CA VAL A 115 -20.84 2.90 4.50
C VAL A 115 -19.64 3.41 5.29
N ILE A 116 -19.57 4.71 5.52
CA ILE A 116 -18.53 5.30 6.36
C ILE A 116 -19.04 5.50 7.78
N TRP A 117 -18.25 5.08 8.76
CA TRP A 117 -18.43 5.34 10.19
C TRP A 117 -17.40 6.36 10.67
N TYR A 118 -17.82 7.22 11.57
CA TYR A 118 -17.01 8.31 12.12
C TYR A 118 -17.03 8.25 13.64
N SER A 119 -15.84 8.32 14.23
CA SER A 119 -15.67 8.50 15.67
C SER A 119 -16.31 9.81 16.15
N PRO A 120 -16.64 9.93 17.46
CA PRO A 120 -17.21 11.15 18.03
C PRO A 120 -16.38 12.40 17.74
N GLU A 121 -15.05 12.29 17.80
CA GLU A 121 -14.11 13.39 17.56
C GLU A 121 -14.11 13.82 16.09
N MET A 122 -14.14 12.84 15.17
CA MET A 122 -14.26 13.12 13.74
C MET A 122 -15.59 13.78 13.39
N TYR A 123 -16.68 13.31 13.99
CA TYR A 123 -18.00 13.90 13.78
C TYR A 123 -18.07 15.34 14.28
N ALA A 124 -17.59 15.61 15.49
CA ALA A 124 -17.53 16.97 16.03
C ALA A 124 -16.72 17.91 15.14
N TRP A 125 -15.57 17.44 14.61
CA TRP A 125 -14.77 18.22 13.67
C TRP A 125 -15.53 18.51 12.37
N MET A 126 -16.28 17.54 11.83
CA MET A 126 -17.09 17.74 10.62
C MET A 126 -18.25 18.73 10.82
N GLU A 127 -18.87 18.77 12.00
CA GLU A 127 -19.89 19.78 12.33
C GLU A 127 -19.34 21.21 12.25
N GLU A 128 -18.06 21.40 12.53
CA GLU A 128 -17.38 22.69 12.47
C GLU A 128 -16.85 23.03 11.07
N ASN A 129 -16.38 22.03 10.31
CA ASN A 129 -15.59 22.27 9.08
C ASN A 129 -16.26 21.81 7.77
N ARG A 130 -17.26 20.92 7.83
CA ARG A 130 -17.81 20.18 6.68
C ARG A 130 -19.34 20.10 6.73
N SER A 131 -19.99 21.18 7.15
CA SER A 131 -21.46 21.29 7.23
C SER A 131 -22.14 21.01 5.89
N PRO A 132 -23.43 20.65 5.86
CA PRO A 132 -24.16 20.47 4.60
C PRO A 132 -24.18 21.68 3.66
N GLU A 133 -23.95 22.88 4.20
CA GLU A 133 -23.82 24.12 3.43
C GLU A 133 -22.42 24.34 2.83
N ASP A 134 -21.46 23.46 3.13
CA ASP A 134 -20.09 23.54 2.62
C ASP A 134 -20.07 23.32 1.11
N GLU A 135 -19.52 24.28 0.37
CA GLU A 135 -19.45 24.23 -1.09
C GLU A 135 -18.39 23.22 -1.59
N GLY A 136 -17.60 22.62 -0.69
CA GLY A 136 -16.69 21.52 -1.02
C GLY A 136 -15.34 21.96 -1.59
N PHE A 137 -14.99 23.24 -1.50
CA PHE A 137 -13.68 23.78 -1.90
C PHE A 137 -13.11 24.73 -0.84
N GLY A 138 -11.80 24.97 -0.92
CA GLY A 138 -11.07 25.79 0.07
C GLY A 138 -10.55 24.98 1.26
N PRO A 139 -9.71 25.62 2.11
CA PRO A 139 -9.17 24.98 3.31
C PRO A 139 -10.25 24.83 4.39
N ASP A 140 -10.05 23.86 5.28
CA ASP A 140 -10.84 23.74 6.50
C ASP A 140 -10.38 24.78 7.55
N ASP A 141 -11.25 25.12 8.50
CA ASP A 141 -10.96 26.10 9.55
C ASP A 141 -9.98 25.54 10.61
N SER A 142 -10.00 24.23 10.81
CA SER A 142 -9.13 23.53 11.77
C SER A 142 -8.67 22.17 11.24
N PRO A 143 -7.49 21.67 11.67
CA PRO A 143 -7.06 20.33 11.34
C PRO A 143 -7.94 19.29 12.04
N VAL A 144 -8.10 18.11 11.44
CA VAL A 144 -8.71 16.96 12.11
C VAL A 144 -7.90 16.63 13.38
N PRO A 145 -8.53 16.44 14.56
CA PRO A 145 -7.83 16.19 15.81
C PRO A 145 -7.25 14.78 15.89
N ASP A 146 -6.11 14.63 16.55
CA ASP A 146 -5.48 13.33 16.82
C ASP A 146 -6.43 12.38 17.55
N GLY A 147 -6.37 11.10 17.18
CA GLY A 147 -7.28 10.05 17.65
C GLY A 147 -8.64 10.03 16.95
N ALA A 148 -8.92 10.95 16.02
CA ALA A 148 -10.09 10.85 15.15
C ALA A 148 -9.95 9.64 14.21
N ILE A 149 -11.01 8.82 14.14
CA ILE A 149 -11.08 7.60 13.33
C ILE A 149 -12.19 7.71 12.29
N ILE A 150 -11.89 7.25 11.08
CA ILE A 150 -12.83 7.03 9.98
C ILE A 150 -12.74 5.55 9.57
N VAL A 151 -13.88 4.87 9.45
CA VAL A 151 -13.96 3.45 9.04
C VAL A 151 -14.85 3.33 7.81
N LYS A 152 -14.31 2.81 6.72
CA LYS A 152 -14.99 2.58 5.43
C LYS A 152 -15.31 1.10 5.29
N GLU A 153 -16.52 0.72 5.65
CA GLU A 153 -17.04 -0.63 5.40
C GLU A 153 -17.43 -0.78 3.93
N MET A 154 -17.01 -1.87 3.29
CA MET A 154 -17.16 -2.09 1.84
C MET A 154 -18.08 -3.26 1.50
N PHE A 155 -18.96 -3.05 0.52
CA PHE A 155 -20.06 -3.96 0.14
C PHE A 155 -20.08 -4.24 -1.38
N PRO A 156 -20.80 -5.27 -1.85
CA PRO A 156 -20.87 -5.61 -3.27
C PRO A 156 -21.56 -4.52 -4.10
N ALA A 157 -21.03 -4.30 -5.32
CA ALA A 157 -21.60 -3.36 -6.28
C ALA A 157 -22.78 -3.95 -7.06
N PRO A 158 -23.76 -3.11 -7.45
CA PRO A 158 -23.92 -1.69 -7.07
C PRO A 158 -24.60 -1.51 -5.71
N ALA A 159 -24.46 -0.32 -5.11
CA ALA A 159 -25.05 0.02 -3.82
C ALA A 159 -26.59 -0.09 -3.81
N SER A 160 -27.26 0.10 -4.96
CA SER A 160 -28.72 -0.02 -5.08
C SER A 160 -29.27 -1.38 -4.64
N LEU A 161 -28.48 -2.46 -4.74
CA LEU A 161 -28.89 -3.79 -4.28
C LEU A 161 -29.15 -3.84 -2.78
N CYS A 162 -28.46 -3.00 -2.01
CA CYS A 162 -28.46 -3.04 -0.54
C CYS A 162 -28.96 -1.74 0.10
N ARG A 163 -29.38 -0.74 -0.69
CA ARG A 163 -29.78 0.60 -0.21
C ARG A 163 -30.92 0.59 0.81
N ASP A 164 -31.89 -0.30 0.62
CA ASP A 164 -33.08 -0.41 1.49
C ASP A 164 -32.85 -1.34 2.69
N VAL A 165 -31.65 -1.89 2.84
CA VAL A 165 -31.28 -2.73 3.99
C VAL A 165 -30.71 -1.84 5.08
N ALA A 166 -31.21 -2.01 6.31
CA ALA A 166 -30.65 -1.34 7.47
C ALA A 166 -29.16 -1.71 7.62
N VAL A 167 -28.28 -0.73 7.84
CA VAL A 167 -26.82 -0.92 7.86
C VAL A 167 -26.39 -1.95 8.91
N GLU A 168 -27.12 -2.05 10.02
CA GLU A 168 -26.84 -3.03 11.08
C GLU A 168 -27.01 -4.46 10.57
N HIS A 169 -27.76 -4.68 9.49
CA HIS A 169 -27.94 -5.96 8.81
C HIS A 169 -27.04 -6.15 7.58
N LEU A 170 -26.06 -5.27 7.36
CA LEU A 170 -25.09 -5.39 6.27
C LEU A 170 -23.74 -5.88 6.80
N TYR A 171 -23.29 -7.03 6.27
CA TYR A 171 -21.96 -7.56 6.47
C TYR A 171 -21.01 -7.03 5.39
N PRO A 172 -19.87 -6.40 5.76
CA PRO A 172 -18.91 -5.87 4.79
C PRO A 172 -18.11 -7.01 4.14
N THR A 173 -18.66 -7.58 3.07
CA THR A 173 -18.08 -8.74 2.38
C THR A 173 -16.72 -8.46 1.75
N SER A 174 -16.39 -7.18 1.52
CA SER A 174 -15.09 -6.73 1.00
C SER A 174 -14.23 -6.08 2.08
N GLY A 175 -14.47 -6.39 3.35
CA GLY A 175 -13.72 -5.84 4.48
C GLY A 175 -13.98 -4.36 4.75
N ALA A 176 -13.10 -3.74 5.53
CA ALA A 176 -13.12 -2.32 5.83
C ALA A 176 -11.73 -1.71 5.72
N ALA A 177 -11.62 -0.53 5.13
CA ALA A 177 -10.41 0.29 5.28
C ALA A 177 -10.66 1.32 6.39
N PHE A 178 -9.63 1.68 7.14
CA PHE A 178 -9.76 2.69 8.19
C PHE A 178 -8.55 3.60 8.22
N MET A 179 -8.73 4.76 8.84
CA MET A 179 -7.66 5.70 9.09
C MET A 179 -7.80 6.33 10.47
N VAL A 180 -6.66 6.54 11.13
CA VAL A 180 -6.58 7.14 12.47
C VAL A 180 -5.65 8.34 12.42
N ARG A 181 -6.14 9.50 12.85
CA ARG A 181 -5.39 10.75 12.83
C ARG A 181 -4.29 10.71 13.88
N GLN A 182 -3.05 10.98 13.47
CA GLN A 182 -1.91 11.19 14.35
C GLN A 182 -0.91 12.15 13.68
N ALA A 183 -1.09 13.45 13.90
CA ALA A 183 -0.37 14.53 13.22
C ALA A 183 1.14 14.44 13.35
N SER A 184 1.63 14.08 14.54
CA SER A 184 3.06 14.06 14.79
C SER A 184 3.79 12.82 14.27
N ALA A 185 3.06 11.81 13.78
CA ALA A 185 3.67 10.53 13.41
C ALA A 185 4.18 10.48 11.96
N SER A 186 3.53 11.17 11.03
CA SER A 186 3.90 11.17 9.61
C SER A 186 3.57 12.50 8.93
N ALA A 187 4.16 12.74 7.76
CA ALA A 187 3.94 13.96 6.98
C ALA A 187 2.46 14.15 6.56
N ASP A 188 1.77 13.07 6.22
CA ASP A 188 0.33 13.10 5.94
C ASP A 188 -0.51 13.08 7.23
N GLY A 189 0.08 12.61 8.33
CA GLY A 189 -0.49 12.61 9.67
C GLY A 189 -1.64 11.61 9.86
N TRP A 190 -1.70 10.57 9.04
CA TRP A 190 -2.68 9.51 9.13
C TRP A 190 -2.00 8.14 9.21
N PHE A 191 -2.46 7.33 10.16
CA PHE A 191 -2.31 5.88 10.08
C PHE A 191 -3.39 5.33 9.14
N TRP A 192 -3.01 4.40 8.28
CA TRP A 192 -3.90 3.75 7.33
C TRP A 192 -3.93 2.25 7.62
N GLY A 193 -5.09 1.61 7.51
CA GLY A 193 -5.18 0.17 7.66
C GLY A 193 -6.38 -0.45 6.97
N TYR A 194 -6.38 -1.78 6.95
CA TYR A 194 -7.44 -2.59 6.40
C TYR A 194 -7.77 -3.75 7.35
N GLN A 195 -9.06 -4.07 7.44
CA GLN A 195 -9.60 -5.16 8.24
C GLN A 195 -10.43 -6.07 7.34
N GLY A 196 -10.06 -7.35 7.32
CA GLY A 196 -10.92 -8.44 6.85
C GLY A 196 -11.54 -9.19 8.02
N TRP A 197 -12.80 -9.61 7.90
CA TRP A 197 -13.45 -10.48 8.90
C TRP A 197 -13.51 -11.95 8.46
N THR A 198 -13.23 -12.24 7.18
CA THR A 198 -13.14 -13.60 6.65
C THR A 198 -11.72 -14.16 6.82
N GLU A 199 -10.72 -13.30 6.64
CA GLU A 199 -9.29 -13.58 6.85
C GLU A 199 -8.67 -12.35 7.52
N ALA A 200 -7.75 -12.56 8.46
CA ALA A 200 -7.06 -11.48 9.14
C ALA A 200 -5.94 -10.92 8.25
N TYR A 201 -5.91 -9.60 8.08
CA TYR A 201 -4.89 -8.89 7.33
C TYR A 201 -3.96 -8.18 8.32
N LEU A 202 -2.96 -8.92 8.81
CA LEU A 202 -1.91 -8.41 9.69
C LEU A 202 -0.58 -8.54 8.95
N ASP A 203 0.22 -7.49 8.94
CA ASP A 203 1.53 -7.48 8.28
C ASP A 203 2.58 -8.22 9.11
N TRP A 204 2.44 -8.28 10.44
CA TRP A 204 3.47 -8.77 11.33
C TRP A 204 3.11 -10.12 12.01
N PRO A 205 4.01 -11.13 11.98
CA PRO A 205 5.24 -11.18 11.19
C PRO A 205 4.96 -11.36 9.69
N ALA A 206 5.72 -10.66 8.86
CA ALA A 206 5.58 -10.77 7.41
C ALA A 206 6.10 -12.12 6.91
N SER A 207 5.44 -12.60 5.86
CA SER A 207 5.82 -13.82 5.15
C SER A 207 6.74 -13.51 3.98
N ASN A 208 7.87 -14.22 3.90
CA ASN A 208 8.76 -14.19 2.73
C ASN A 208 8.14 -14.83 1.47
N ASP A 209 7.02 -15.56 1.61
CA ASP A 209 6.32 -16.16 0.48
C ASP A 209 5.43 -15.15 -0.24
N GLY A 210 4.90 -14.16 0.49
CA GLY A 210 4.00 -13.12 -0.05
C GLY A 210 4.75 -11.93 -0.63
N ASN A 211 5.75 -11.40 0.08
CA ASN A 211 6.46 -10.15 -0.27
C ASN A 211 5.50 -9.01 -0.70
N THR A 212 4.36 -8.89 -0.01
CA THR A 212 3.36 -7.86 -0.28
C THR A 212 3.82 -6.51 0.26
N LEU A 213 3.21 -5.42 -0.22
CA LEU A 213 3.28 -4.14 0.47
C LEU A 213 2.62 -4.23 1.85
N PRO A 214 3.01 -3.37 2.82
CA PRO A 214 2.28 -3.25 4.07
C PRO A 214 0.80 -2.94 3.83
N VAL A 215 -0.05 -3.70 4.49
CA VAL A 215 -1.50 -3.52 4.52
C VAL A 215 -1.89 -2.37 5.46
N SER A 216 -1.12 -2.15 6.52
CA SER A 216 -1.33 -1.08 7.49
C SER A 216 -0.03 -0.35 7.85
N GLY A 217 -0.14 0.93 8.17
CA GLY A 217 1.02 1.77 8.48
C GLY A 217 0.79 3.27 8.26
N PHE A 218 1.79 4.06 8.63
CA PHE A 218 1.90 5.47 8.27
C PHE A 218 2.47 5.61 6.85
N GLY A 219 2.17 6.68 6.12
CA GLY A 219 2.70 6.84 4.75
C GLY A 219 2.31 5.69 3.81
N ALA A 220 1.17 5.02 4.05
CA ALA A 220 0.75 3.92 3.20
C ALA A 220 0.36 4.42 1.80
N TYR A 221 0.26 3.49 0.86
CA TYR A 221 -0.21 3.75 -0.51
C TYR A 221 -1.62 4.38 -0.57
N CYS A 222 -2.36 4.48 0.53
CA CYS A 222 -3.64 5.20 0.57
C CYS A 222 -3.49 6.71 0.29
N VAL A 223 -2.33 7.30 0.64
CA VAL A 223 -2.03 8.73 0.45
C VAL A 223 -2.14 9.14 -1.02
N ASN A 224 -1.92 8.21 -1.95
CA ASN A 224 -1.97 8.40 -3.40
C ASN A 224 -3.21 9.17 -3.88
N CYS A 225 -4.39 8.77 -3.38
CA CYS A 225 -5.65 9.44 -3.69
C CYS A 225 -6.00 10.48 -2.63
N HIS A 226 -5.72 10.19 -1.36
CA HIS A 226 -6.10 11.06 -0.25
C HIS A 226 -5.35 12.40 -0.24
N ALA A 227 -4.16 12.48 -0.82
CA ALA A 227 -3.44 13.75 -1.03
C ALA A 227 -4.16 14.71 -2.00
N SER A 228 -5.10 14.21 -2.81
CA SER A 228 -5.95 15.04 -3.69
C SER A 228 -7.18 15.61 -2.99
N ALA A 229 -7.44 15.19 -1.74
CA ALA A 229 -8.47 15.83 -0.93
C ALA A 229 -8.16 17.32 -0.78
N ARG A 230 -9.21 18.16 -0.75
CA ARG A 230 -9.04 19.62 -0.70
C ARG A 230 -8.18 20.09 0.48
N ASP A 231 -8.28 19.36 1.60
CA ASP A 231 -7.57 19.60 2.86
C ASP A 231 -7.72 18.37 3.78
N ASN A 232 -6.86 18.28 4.81
CA ASN A 232 -6.85 17.24 5.86
C ASN A 232 -6.76 15.77 5.38
N GLY A 233 -6.47 15.51 4.11
CA GLY A 233 -6.31 14.15 3.59
C GLY A 233 -7.58 13.30 3.64
N THR A 234 -8.78 13.90 3.70
CA THR A 234 -10.06 13.17 3.79
C THR A 234 -11.16 13.77 2.91
N PHE A 235 -12.03 12.89 2.41
CA PHE A 235 -13.21 13.21 1.60
C PHE A 235 -14.51 13.22 2.43
N SER A 236 -14.42 13.27 3.76
CA SER A 236 -15.58 13.24 4.64
C SER A 236 -16.45 14.50 4.48
N ALA A 237 -17.78 14.31 4.54
CA ALA A 237 -18.78 15.38 4.44
C ALA A 237 -20.05 15.00 5.21
N LEU A 238 -20.69 15.97 5.86
CA LEU A 238 -21.89 15.73 6.68
C LEU A 238 -23.16 15.41 5.88
N ASP A 239 -23.19 15.70 4.58
CA ASP A 239 -24.32 15.40 3.70
C ASP A 239 -24.72 13.92 3.72
N ASN A 240 -23.72 13.03 3.87
CA ASN A 240 -23.94 11.59 3.88
C ASN A 240 -24.56 11.10 5.21
N ILE A 241 -24.45 11.89 6.29
CA ILE A 241 -24.93 11.56 7.65
C ILE A 241 -26.31 12.19 7.91
N THR A 242 -26.50 13.44 7.46
CA THR A 242 -27.69 14.25 7.79
C THR A 242 -28.80 14.15 6.75
N GLY A 243 -28.50 13.57 5.58
CA GLY A 243 -29.44 13.36 4.49
C GLY A 243 -30.51 12.30 4.73
N THR A 244 -31.42 12.13 3.76
CA THR A 244 -32.20 10.88 3.62
C THR A 244 -31.43 9.94 2.69
N PRO A 245 -31.75 8.63 2.68
CA PRO A 245 -31.20 7.72 1.67
C PRO A 245 -31.36 8.21 0.22
N GLU A 246 -32.35 9.06 -0.08
CA GLU A 246 -32.54 9.64 -1.40
C GLU A 246 -31.72 10.90 -1.68
N SER A 247 -31.09 11.50 -0.67
CA SER A 247 -30.30 12.74 -0.80
C SER A 247 -28.79 12.53 -0.76
N VAL A 248 -28.33 11.30 -0.50
CA VAL A 248 -26.91 10.93 -0.57
C VAL A 248 -26.41 11.08 -2.01
N ILE A 249 -25.14 11.44 -2.20
CA ILE A 249 -24.53 11.52 -3.54
C ILE A 249 -24.69 10.16 -4.24
N MET A 250 -25.38 10.18 -5.38
CA MET A 250 -25.63 9.01 -6.21
C MET A 250 -24.82 9.11 -7.49
N PHE A 251 -24.10 8.04 -7.83
CA PHE A 251 -23.54 7.87 -9.15
C PHE A 251 -24.57 7.28 -10.11
N LEU A 252 -24.29 7.35 -11.41
CA LEU A 252 -25.09 6.65 -12.41
C LEU A 252 -25.10 5.15 -12.08
N ASP A 253 -26.30 4.58 -12.00
CA ASP A 253 -26.52 3.16 -11.78
C ASP A 253 -27.44 2.63 -12.88
N GLU A 254 -26.84 1.91 -13.83
CA GLU A 254 -27.53 1.24 -14.93
C GLU A 254 -27.86 -0.22 -14.61
N SER A 255 -27.89 -0.59 -13.34
CA SER A 255 -28.35 -1.92 -12.93
C SER A 255 -29.80 -2.11 -13.33
N VAL A 256 -30.00 -3.10 -14.19
CA VAL A 256 -31.31 -3.44 -14.72
C VAL A 256 -32.02 -4.38 -13.75
N ALA A 257 -32.57 -3.82 -12.67
CA ALA A 257 -33.40 -4.58 -11.72
C ALA A 257 -34.57 -5.35 -12.40
N ASP A 258 -35.00 -4.91 -13.60
CA ASP A 258 -36.12 -5.47 -14.36
C ASP A 258 -35.74 -6.37 -15.57
N ILE A 259 -34.47 -6.45 -15.96
CA ILE A 259 -34.06 -7.35 -17.05
C ILE A 259 -33.42 -8.57 -16.40
N GLY A 260 -34.21 -9.65 -16.27
CA GLY A 260 -33.73 -10.93 -15.75
C GLY A 260 -32.48 -11.39 -16.48
N LEU A 261 -31.32 -11.14 -15.90
CA LEU A 261 -30.03 -11.44 -16.51
C LEU A 261 -29.54 -12.80 -16.06
N GLN A 262 -29.46 -13.66 -17.05
CA GLN A 262 -29.08 -15.06 -16.98
C GLN A 262 -27.59 -15.30 -16.70
N ASN A 263 -26.79 -14.28 -16.39
CA ASN A 263 -25.46 -14.44 -15.83
C ASN A 263 -25.15 -13.16 -15.05
N ALA A 264 -25.30 -13.20 -13.72
CA ALA A 264 -24.59 -12.26 -12.87
C ALA A 264 -23.08 -12.34 -13.20
N PRO A 265 -22.30 -11.26 -13.07
CA PRO A 265 -20.84 -11.39 -13.12
C PRO A 265 -20.46 -12.43 -12.05
N THR A 266 -19.98 -13.59 -12.47
CA THR A 266 -19.64 -14.71 -11.58
C THR A 266 -18.32 -14.51 -10.85
N GLN A 267 -17.76 -13.31 -10.91
CA GLN A 267 -16.52 -12.98 -10.22
C GLN A 267 -16.73 -11.62 -9.56
N GLU A 268 -16.91 -11.64 -8.25
CA GLU A 268 -16.55 -10.47 -7.45
C GLU A 268 -15.10 -10.17 -7.82
N ALA A 269 -14.86 -8.99 -8.38
CA ALA A 269 -13.49 -8.52 -8.52
C ALA A 269 -12.89 -8.51 -7.11
N PRO A 270 -11.63 -8.97 -6.92
CA PRO A 270 -10.96 -8.84 -5.63
C PRO A 270 -11.02 -7.39 -5.15
N SER A 271 -10.97 -7.17 -3.84
CA SER A 271 -11.02 -5.80 -3.33
C SER A 271 -9.88 -4.99 -3.96
N PHE A 272 -10.08 -3.69 -4.17
CA PHE A 272 -9.00 -2.84 -4.69
C PHE A 272 -7.76 -2.87 -3.79
N HIS A 273 -7.95 -3.10 -2.49
CA HIS A 273 -6.86 -3.37 -1.57
C HIS A 273 -6.06 -4.61 -1.99
N ASP A 274 -6.72 -5.77 -2.11
CA ASP A 274 -6.08 -7.01 -2.56
C ASP A 274 -5.36 -6.83 -3.90
N ALA A 275 -5.95 -6.09 -4.85
CA ALA A 275 -5.34 -5.84 -6.14
C ALA A 275 -4.05 -5.00 -6.09
N VAL A 276 -3.85 -4.20 -5.04
CA VAL A 276 -2.66 -3.36 -4.85
C VAL A 276 -1.61 -4.04 -3.97
N VAL A 277 -2.02 -4.71 -2.89
CA VAL A 277 -1.08 -5.34 -1.95
C VAL A 277 -0.62 -6.71 -2.42
N ASP A 278 -1.44 -7.45 -3.17
CA ASP A 278 -1.10 -8.76 -3.73
C ASP A 278 -0.65 -8.61 -5.20
N PRO A 279 0.55 -9.08 -5.58
CA PRO A 279 0.93 -9.17 -6.98
C PRO A 279 -0.01 -10.13 -7.73
N THR A 280 -1.08 -9.59 -8.32
CA THR A 280 -2.15 -10.33 -9.03
C THR A 280 -1.70 -11.06 -10.30
N ASP A 281 -0.46 -10.87 -10.73
CA ASP A 281 0.20 -11.69 -11.73
C ASP A 281 1.53 -12.18 -11.13
N PRO A 282 1.60 -13.40 -10.57
CA PRO A 282 2.89 -14.00 -10.33
C PRO A 282 3.48 -14.21 -11.72
N ALA A 283 4.22 -13.23 -12.23
CA ALA A 283 4.94 -13.33 -13.49
C ALA A 283 5.59 -14.70 -13.48
N GLY A 284 5.02 -15.62 -14.29
CA GLY A 284 5.11 -17.05 -14.00
C GLY A 284 6.56 -17.38 -13.73
N ARG A 285 6.89 -17.76 -12.48
CA ARG A 285 8.28 -17.94 -12.05
C ARG A 285 8.98 -18.71 -13.17
N LEU A 286 9.95 -18.08 -13.84
CA LEU A 286 10.55 -18.65 -15.05
C LEU A 286 11.08 -20.07 -14.79
N ALA A 287 11.42 -20.37 -13.52
CA ALA A 287 11.64 -21.70 -12.99
C ALA A 287 11.33 -21.79 -11.49
N THR A 288 11.17 -23.00 -10.97
CA THR A 288 11.32 -23.29 -9.54
C THR A 288 12.77 -22.99 -9.13
N PRO A 289 13.03 -22.24 -8.04
CA PRO A 289 14.39 -21.99 -7.57
C PRO A 289 15.11 -23.31 -7.31
N SER A 290 16.35 -23.45 -7.80
CA SER A 290 17.21 -24.57 -7.42
C SER A 290 17.75 -24.30 -6.02
N LEU A 291 17.34 -25.10 -5.04
CA LEU A 291 17.84 -25.00 -3.67
C LEU A 291 19.23 -25.63 -3.49
N GLY A 292 19.71 -26.39 -4.48
CA GLY A 292 21.04 -26.98 -4.50
C GLY A 292 21.88 -26.54 -5.70
N TYR A 293 23.20 -26.72 -5.59
CA TYR A 293 24.12 -26.52 -6.70
C TYR A 293 23.87 -27.54 -7.83
N LEU A 294 24.04 -27.11 -9.08
CA LEU A 294 23.99 -28.03 -10.22
C LEU A 294 25.17 -29.03 -10.13
N PRO A 295 24.96 -30.34 -10.39
CA PRO A 295 26.04 -31.33 -10.33
C PRO A 295 27.26 -30.98 -11.21
N ASP A 296 27.02 -30.43 -12.40
CA ASP A 296 28.09 -30.01 -13.32
C ASP A 296 28.87 -28.79 -12.78
N PHE A 297 28.20 -27.92 -12.03
CA PHE A 297 28.85 -26.79 -11.35
C PHE A 297 29.77 -27.28 -10.24
N LEU A 298 29.31 -28.21 -9.39
CA LEU A 298 30.14 -28.84 -8.35
C LEU A 298 31.34 -29.60 -8.95
N ALA A 299 31.14 -30.25 -10.09
CA ALA A 299 32.22 -30.95 -10.80
C ALA A 299 33.25 -29.98 -11.39
N ALA A 300 32.82 -28.82 -11.90
CA ALA A 300 33.70 -27.81 -12.48
C ALA A 300 34.42 -26.96 -11.41
N TYR A 301 33.76 -26.70 -10.29
CA TYR A 301 34.25 -25.88 -9.18
C TYR A 301 34.20 -26.67 -7.86
N PRO A 302 35.05 -27.69 -7.69
CA PRO A 302 35.09 -28.46 -6.45
C PRO A 302 35.51 -27.55 -5.29
N TYR A 303 34.64 -27.42 -4.27
CA TYR A 303 34.88 -26.57 -3.12
C TYR A 303 36.08 -27.12 -2.29
N PRO A 304 37.10 -26.30 -1.96
CA PRO A 304 38.26 -26.78 -1.21
C PRO A 304 37.87 -27.08 0.25
N GLY A 305 37.79 -28.36 0.62
CA GLY A 305 37.52 -28.81 2.00
C GLY A 305 36.47 -29.92 2.16
N ASP A 306 35.93 -30.45 1.07
CA ASP A 306 34.78 -31.37 1.08
C ASP A 306 35.15 -32.87 1.00
N ASP A 307 36.11 -33.33 1.81
CA ASP A 307 36.36 -34.78 1.96
C ASP A 307 35.76 -35.38 3.24
N THR A 308 35.13 -34.57 4.10
CA THR A 308 34.71 -35.00 5.45
C THR A 308 33.32 -34.59 5.94
N ARG A 309 32.46 -33.94 5.14
CA ARG A 309 31.06 -33.68 5.56
C ARG A 309 30.07 -34.56 4.80
N GLY A 310 29.68 -35.68 5.42
CA GLY A 310 28.38 -36.27 5.15
C GLY A 310 27.28 -35.29 5.58
N SER A 311 26.24 -35.16 4.75
CA SER A 311 24.91 -34.57 5.04
C SER A 311 24.79 -33.14 5.57
N ASP A 312 25.88 -32.44 5.89
CA ASP A 312 25.85 -31.04 6.34
C ASP A 312 26.24 -30.09 5.19
N GLU A 313 25.39 -30.01 4.16
CA GLU A 313 25.42 -28.86 3.24
C GLU A 313 25.33 -27.58 4.08
N PRO A 314 26.10 -26.52 3.76
CA PRO A 314 25.88 -25.23 4.41
C PRO A 314 24.40 -24.90 4.26
N GLN A 315 23.70 -24.64 5.37
CA GLN A 315 22.34 -24.08 5.35
C GLN A 315 22.38 -22.64 4.81
N LEU A 316 22.81 -22.51 3.55
CA LEU A 316 23.00 -21.27 2.79
C LEU A 316 21.65 -20.55 2.66
N GLU A 317 20.57 -21.33 2.64
CA GLU A 317 19.17 -20.91 2.60
C GLU A 317 18.86 -19.84 3.66
N ALA A 318 19.30 -20.00 4.90
CA ALA A 318 18.99 -19.03 5.96
C ALA A 318 19.80 -17.73 5.89
N ARG A 319 20.99 -17.72 5.25
CA ARG A 319 21.88 -16.55 5.21
C ARG A 319 21.69 -15.66 3.98
N LEU A 320 21.12 -16.21 2.91
CA LEU A 320 20.84 -15.46 1.68
C LEU A 320 19.37 -15.07 1.53
N MET A 321 18.46 -15.66 2.32
CA MET A 321 17.09 -15.19 2.36
C MET A 321 17.05 -13.74 2.81
N MET A 322 16.42 -12.90 1.99
CA MET A 322 16.16 -11.52 2.35
C MET A 322 14.91 -11.42 3.20
N PRO A 323 14.86 -10.43 4.11
CA PRO A 323 13.62 -10.01 4.74
C PRO A 323 12.51 -9.77 3.71
N SER A 324 11.25 -9.99 4.11
CA SER A 324 10.09 -9.68 3.26
C SER A 324 10.14 -8.22 2.78
N GLN A 325 9.64 -7.95 1.57
CA GLN A 325 9.44 -6.57 1.09
C GLN A 325 8.43 -5.80 1.94
N THR A 326 7.54 -6.48 2.65
CA THR A 326 6.62 -5.86 3.62
C THR A 326 7.37 -5.06 4.70
N TYR A 327 8.64 -5.39 4.96
CA TYR A 327 9.48 -4.66 5.92
C TYR A 327 10.26 -3.50 5.29
N ASP A 328 10.13 -3.26 3.99
CA ASP A 328 10.82 -2.19 3.26
C ASP A 328 9.94 -0.96 3.12
N HIS A 329 9.63 -0.36 4.27
CA HIS A 329 8.71 0.74 4.35
C HIS A 329 9.24 1.81 5.31
N VAL A 330 9.74 2.89 4.72
CA VAL A 330 10.19 4.09 5.42
C VAL A 330 9.47 5.28 4.82
N TYR A 331 8.72 5.98 5.65
CA TYR A 331 7.90 7.12 5.29
C TYR A 331 8.48 8.41 5.85
N MET A 332 7.96 9.55 5.37
CA MET A 332 8.40 10.86 5.85
C MET A 332 7.72 11.21 7.18
N PRO A 333 8.46 11.63 8.23
CA PRO A 333 7.87 12.15 9.46
C PRO A 333 7.16 13.49 9.23
N GLU A 334 6.39 13.96 10.22
CA GLU A 334 5.72 15.28 10.17
C GLU A 334 6.69 16.42 9.84
N HIS A 335 7.91 16.34 10.38
CA HIS A 335 8.96 17.34 10.19
C HIS A 335 10.28 16.66 9.86
N VAL A 336 10.90 17.09 8.76
CA VAL A 336 12.25 16.64 8.37
C VAL A 336 13.29 17.42 9.17
N ASP A 337 14.15 16.73 9.91
CA ASP A 337 15.34 17.35 10.50
C ASP A 337 16.46 17.42 9.44
N PRO A 338 16.94 18.63 9.07
CA PRO A 338 18.09 18.77 8.17
C PRO A 338 19.38 18.16 8.70
N ALA A 339 19.48 17.85 10.00
CA ALA A 339 20.62 17.18 10.58
C ALA A 339 20.61 15.65 10.33
N THR A 340 19.43 15.04 10.21
CA THR A 340 19.27 13.59 9.99
C THR A 340 19.10 13.25 8.51
N GLY A 341 18.74 14.21 7.64
CA GLY A 341 18.82 14.02 6.19
C GLY A 341 17.91 12.90 5.63
N GLN A 342 16.67 12.86 6.10
CA GLN A 342 15.72 11.76 5.87
C GLN A 342 15.56 11.31 4.41
N LEU A 343 15.79 10.03 4.17
CA LEU A 343 15.40 9.31 2.95
C LEU A 343 14.13 8.46 3.22
N LEU A 344 13.42 8.12 2.14
CA LEU A 344 12.22 7.28 2.16
C LEU A 344 12.28 6.22 1.05
N THR A 345 11.50 5.15 1.20
CA THR A 345 11.46 4.02 0.25
C THR A 345 10.52 4.29 -0.94
N SER A 346 10.72 3.57 -2.05
CA SER A 346 10.01 3.82 -3.32
C SER A 346 8.51 3.58 -3.27
N ASP A 347 8.02 2.78 -2.32
CA ASP A 347 6.60 2.51 -2.10
C ASP A 347 5.81 3.78 -1.76
N GLN A 348 6.48 4.81 -1.24
CA GLN A 348 5.90 6.15 -1.04
C GLN A 348 5.60 6.89 -2.36
N CYS A 349 6.22 6.46 -3.47
CA CYS A 349 6.07 7.05 -4.80
C CYS A 349 5.15 6.24 -5.72
N LEU A 350 4.93 4.95 -5.42
CA LEU A 350 4.09 3.98 -6.15
C LEU A 350 2.76 4.59 -6.61
N GLY A 351 2.14 5.41 -5.79
CA GLY A 351 0.84 5.98 -6.08
C GLY A 351 0.70 6.86 -7.27
N CYS A 352 1.69 7.70 -7.48
CA CYS A 352 1.68 8.65 -8.57
C CYS A 352 2.50 8.11 -9.74
N HIS A 353 3.45 7.22 -9.46
CA HIS A 353 4.46 6.76 -10.41
C HIS A 353 4.26 5.32 -10.89
N ASP A 354 3.18 4.64 -10.48
CA ASP A 354 2.80 3.33 -11.02
C ASP A 354 1.50 3.37 -11.83
N ALA A 355 1.37 2.49 -12.82
CA ALA A 355 0.17 2.42 -13.63
C ALA A 355 -0.94 1.66 -12.89
N GLY A 356 -2.15 2.26 -12.85
CA GLY A 356 -3.31 1.62 -12.24
C GLY A 356 -3.38 1.74 -10.71
N SER A 357 -2.35 2.23 -10.03
CA SER A 357 -2.34 2.44 -8.57
C SER A 357 -3.36 3.47 -8.07
N THR A 358 -3.89 4.31 -8.96
CA THR A 358 -5.00 5.26 -8.71
C THR A 358 -6.34 4.79 -9.28
N GLY A 359 -6.40 3.58 -9.85
CA GLY A 359 -7.53 3.15 -10.68
C GLY A 359 -7.61 3.85 -12.05
N LEU A 360 -6.61 4.69 -12.38
CA LEU A 360 -6.49 5.36 -13.67
C LEU A 360 -5.33 4.76 -14.47
N TYR A 361 -5.59 4.47 -15.75
CA TYR A 361 -4.55 4.18 -16.73
C TYR A 361 -4.02 5.52 -17.27
N PHE A 362 -2.97 6.04 -16.66
CA PHE A 362 -2.19 7.11 -17.30
C PHE A 362 -1.53 6.57 -18.59
N ASP A 363 -0.93 7.46 -19.40
CA ASP A 363 -0.06 7.12 -20.57
C ASP A 363 1.25 6.39 -20.14
N MET A 364 1.15 5.49 -19.16
CA MET A 364 2.20 4.68 -18.56
C MET A 364 2.00 3.19 -18.85
N THR A 365 1.09 2.84 -19.76
CA THR A 365 0.89 1.45 -20.22
C THR A 365 0.94 1.36 -21.74
N ALA A 366 1.31 0.19 -22.25
CA ALA A 366 1.24 -0.10 -23.68
C ALA A 366 0.66 -1.49 -23.92
N VAL A 367 -0.12 -1.67 -24.99
CA VAL A 367 -0.60 -2.99 -25.37
C VAL A 367 0.56 -3.81 -25.94
N ASP A 368 0.85 -4.96 -25.35
CA ASP A 368 1.74 -5.95 -25.94
C ASP A 368 1.07 -6.56 -27.17
N SER A 369 1.64 -6.31 -28.35
CA SER A 369 1.13 -6.83 -29.61
C SER A 369 1.13 -8.37 -29.72
N ALA A 370 1.93 -9.07 -28.91
CA ALA A 370 2.02 -10.53 -28.93
C ALA A 370 0.97 -11.20 -28.04
N THR A 371 0.70 -10.63 -26.87
CA THR A 371 -0.23 -11.21 -25.87
C THR A 371 -1.58 -10.52 -25.83
N GLY A 372 -1.66 -9.26 -26.28
CA GLY A 372 -2.84 -8.40 -26.15
C GLY A 372 -3.00 -7.77 -24.75
N SER A 373 -2.09 -8.08 -23.80
CA SER A 373 -2.12 -7.55 -22.44
C SER A 373 -1.57 -6.13 -22.35
N LEU A 374 -1.93 -5.38 -21.31
CA LEU A 374 -1.29 -4.11 -20.99
C LEU A 374 0.04 -4.36 -20.27
N VAL A 375 1.12 -3.83 -20.82
CA VAL A 375 2.44 -3.77 -20.18
C VAL A 375 2.51 -2.51 -19.34
N ASN A 376 2.89 -2.68 -18.08
CA ASN A 376 3.18 -1.57 -17.18
C ASN A 376 4.56 -0.97 -17.52
N LEU A 377 4.56 0.26 -18.03
CA LEU A 377 5.75 1.04 -18.40
C LEU A 377 5.94 2.24 -17.47
N SER A 378 5.32 2.20 -16.29
CA SER A 378 5.42 3.27 -15.31
C SER A 378 6.87 3.42 -14.82
N PRO A 379 7.27 4.63 -14.39
CA PRO A 379 8.58 4.83 -13.77
C PRO A 379 8.82 3.88 -12.61
N TYR A 380 7.82 3.67 -11.75
CA TYR A 380 7.94 2.78 -10.60
C TYR A 380 8.16 1.32 -11.04
N ALA A 381 7.28 0.77 -11.89
CA ALA A 381 7.35 -0.64 -12.28
C ALA A 381 8.63 -0.98 -13.05
N THR A 382 9.06 -0.10 -13.96
CA THR A 382 10.27 -0.31 -14.76
C THR A 382 11.55 -0.16 -13.95
N TRP A 383 11.55 0.73 -12.94
CA TRP A 383 12.71 0.96 -12.10
C TRP A 383 12.85 -0.08 -10.98
N GLY A 384 11.77 -0.34 -10.24
CA GLY A 384 11.76 -1.27 -9.10
C GLY A 384 12.08 -2.72 -9.49
N THR A 385 11.86 -3.08 -10.75
CA THR A 385 12.22 -4.40 -11.30
C THR A 385 13.56 -4.43 -12.04
N SER A 386 14.25 -3.29 -12.14
CA SER A 386 15.56 -3.21 -12.80
C SER A 386 16.68 -3.78 -11.91
N PRO A 387 17.85 -4.13 -12.47
CA PRO A 387 19.01 -4.51 -11.68
C PRO A 387 19.45 -3.43 -10.66
N MET A 388 19.15 -2.16 -10.91
CA MET A 388 19.46 -1.06 -10.00
C MET A 388 18.47 -0.98 -8.84
N GLY A 389 17.16 -1.09 -9.12
CA GLY A 389 16.11 -1.13 -8.09
C GLY A 389 16.25 -2.35 -7.19
N LEU A 390 16.65 -3.49 -7.75
CA LEU A 390 16.85 -4.74 -6.99
C LEU A 390 18.25 -4.87 -6.37
N ALA A 391 19.13 -3.87 -6.50
CA ALA A 391 20.53 -3.98 -6.08
C ALA A 391 20.70 -4.32 -4.59
N GLY A 392 19.78 -3.84 -3.74
CA GLY A 392 19.74 -4.10 -2.31
C GLY A 392 19.24 -5.49 -1.92
N ARG A 393 18.67 -6.22 -2.88
CA ARG A 393 18.08 -7.55 -2.74
C ARG A 393 18.72 -8.59 -3.67
N ASP A 394 19.75 -8.24 -4.44
CA ASP A 394 20.36 -9.10 -5.45
C ASP A 394 21.20 -10.23 -4.81
N PRO A 395 20.76 -11.50 -4.86
CA PRO A 395 21.50 -12.62 -4.28
C PRO A 395 22.88 -12.85 -4.93
N ILE A 396 23.07 -12.43 -6.19
CA ILE A 396 24.37 -12.51 -6.87
C ILE A 396 25.34 -11.52 -6.23
N PHE A 397 24.91 -10.27 -6.02
CA PHE A 397 25.67 -9.27 -5.28
C PHE A 397 26.05 -9.76 -3.88
N PHE A 398 25.11 -10.29 -3.09
CA PHE A 398 25.43 -10.77 -1.74
C PHE A 398 26.36 -11.99 -1.72
N SER A 399 26.32 -12.83 -2.76
CA SER A 399 27.29 -13.91 -2.94
C SER A 399 28.70 -13.38 -3.22
N GLN A 400 28.81 -12.30 -4.01
CA GLN A 400 30.09 -11.61 -4.23
C GLN A 400 30.58 -10.95 -2.93
N LEU A 401 29.72 -10.20 -2.23
CA LEU A 401 30.06 -9.57 -0.96
C LEU A 401 30.56 -10.59 0.08
N ALA A 402 29.92 -11.75 0.17
CA ALA A 402 30.37 -12.85 1.01
C ALA A 402 31.76 -13.37 0.60
N SER A 403 32.03 -13.49 -0.71
CA SER A 403 33.35 -13.91 -1.20
C SER A 403 34.44 -12.89 -0.84
N GLU A 404 34.16 -11.60 -0.98
CA GLU A 404 35.08 -10.53 -0.59
C GLU A 404 35.36 -10.56 0.91
N THR A 405 34.33 -10.65 1.74
CA THR A 405 34.45 -10.54 3.20
C THR A 405 34.94 -11.82 3.89
N GLN A 406 34.70 -12.99 3.30
CA GLN A 406 35.03 -14.28 3.93
C GLN A 406 36.28 -14.93 3.34
N THR A 407 36.69 -14.54 2.12
CA THR A 407 37.83 -15.17 1.42
C THR A 407 38.92 -14.17 1.03
N PHE A 408 38.60 -13.14 0.25
CA PHE A 408 39.63 -12.30 -0.38
C PHE A 408 40.17 -11.19 0.53
N HIS A 409 39.30 -10.56 1.32
CA HIS A 409 39.58 -9.37 2.12
C HIS A 409 39.01 -9.51 3.54
N ALA A 410 39.22 -10.68 4.15
CA ALA A 410 38.68 -11.00 5.48
C ALA A 410 39.22 -10.13 6.63
N ASP A 411 40.31 -9.40 6.40
CA ASP A 411 40.88 -8.42 7.32
C ASP A 411 40.30 -7.00 7.16
N GLN A 412 39.44 -6.78 6.15
CA GLN A 412 38.90 -5.46 5.79
C GLN A 412 37.37 -5.45 5.69
N VAL A 413 36.69 -6.39 6.35
CA VAL A 413 35.23 -6.55 6.28
C VAL A 413 34.46 -5.22 6.45
N PRO A 414 34.73 -4.36 7.45
CA PRO A 414 33.99 -3.11 7.61
C PRO A 414 34.14 -2.17 6.40
N LEU A 415 35.35 -2.08 5.84
CA LEU A 415 35.62 -1.24 4.67
C LEU A 415 34.91 -1.80 3.42
N VAL A 416 34.98 -3.11 3.22
CA VAL A 416 34.38 -3.79 2.06
C VAL A 416 32.86 -3.67 2.10
N GLU A 417 32.23 -4.02 3.22
CA GLU A 417 30.77 -3.95 3.35
C GLU A 417 30.26 -2.53 3.19
N ASN A 418 30.83 -1.57 3.92
CA ASN A 418 30.43 -0.17 3.80
C ASN A 418 30.64 0.36 2.37
N THR A 419 31.67 -0.12 1.67
CA THR A 419 31.94 0.28 0.28
C THR A 419 30.97 -0.30 -0.72
N CYS A 420 30.75 -1.61 -0.68
CA CYS A 420 29.83 -2.30 -1.56
C CYS A 420 28.38 -1.84 -1.33
N LEU A 421 27.98 -1.71 -0.06
CA LEU A 421 26.63 -1.28 0.31
C LEU A 421 26.39 0.21 0.04
N GLY A 422 27.42 1.06 0.05
CA GLY A 422 27.30 2.44 -0.46
C GLY A 422 26.92 2.53 -1.95
N CYS A 423 27.08 1.44 -2.72
CA CYS A 423 26.66 1.36 -4.12
C CYS A 423 25.38 0.54 -4.33
N HIS A 424 25.15 -0.50 -3.54
CA HIS A 424 24.03 -1.44 -3.77
C HIS A 424 22.85 -1.25 -2.81
N GLY A 425 23.10 -0.74 -1.60
CA GLY A 425 22.10 -0.38 -0.60
C GLY A 425 22.27 1.07 -0.17
N PHE A 426 22.43 1.96 -1.16
CA PHE A 426 22.86 3.35 -0.99
C PHE A 426 22.07 4.08 0.10
N MET A 427 20.74 4.04 0.06
CA MET A 427 19.94 4.86 0.96
C MET A 427 20.11 4.46 2.41
N GLY A 428 20.15 3.16 2.71
CA GLY A 428 20.38 2.67 4.07
C GLY A 428 21.78 3.03 4.58
N GLN A 429 22.80 2.84 3.75
CA GLN A 429 24.17 3.24 4.09
C GLN A 429 24.28 4.75 4.34
N ARG A 430 23.64 5.54 3.47
CA ARG A 430 23.71 6.99 3.49
C ARG A 430 22.99 7.56 4.72
N GLN A 431 21.78 7.08 4.99
CA GLN A 431 20.99 7.47 6.15
C GLN A 431 21.72 7.12 7.45
N TYR A 432 22.26 5.89 7.54
CA TYR A 432 23.03 5.46 8.71
C TYR A 432 24.26 6.34 8.96
N ASP A 433 25.02 6.68 7.92
CA ASP A 433 26.17 7.58 8.05
C ASP A 433 25.78 8.98 8.51
N ILE A 434 24.67 9.53 7.99
CA ILE A 434 24.17 10.85 8.38
C ILE A 434 23.82 10.86 9.86
N ASP A 435 23.02 9.89 10.30
CA ASP A 435 22.54 9.82 11.68
C ASP A 435 23.69 9.57 12.68
N GLN A 436 24.61 8.66 12.36
CA GLN A 436 25.80 8.40 13.18
C GLN A 436 26.69 9.63 13.30
N HIS A 437 26.90 10.36 12.20
CA HIS A 437 27.71 11.56 12.22
C HIS A 437 27.01 12.70 12.96
N ALA A 438 25.69 12.86 12.83
CA ALA A 438 24.92 13.82 13.58
C ALA A 438 25.00 13.57 15.10
N GLU A 439 24.94 12.31 15.52
CA GLU A 439 25.02 11.93 16.94
C GLU A 439 26.45 12.02 17.51
N THR A 440 27.45 11.51 16.78
CA THR A 440 28.79 11.23 17.33
C THR A 440 29.90 12.11 16.74
N GLY A 441 29.65 12.77 15.61
CA GLY A 441 30.67 13.46 14.81
C GLY A 441 31.61 12.53 14.04
N VAL A 442 31.29 11.23 13.97
CA VAL A 442 32.08 10.21 13.26
C VAL A 442 31.15 9.46 12.30
N CYS A 443 31.65 9.21 11.08
CA CYS A 443 30.90 8.44 10.09
C CYS A 443 30.76 6.98 10.48
N GLY A 444 29.62 6.39 10.10
CA GLY A 444 29.27 5.02 10.39
C GLY A 444 30.08 4.00 9.59
N SER A 445 29.90 2.73 9.96
CA SER A 445 30.35 1.57 9.17
C SER A 445 29.16 0.68 8.90
N PHE A 446 28.52 0.85 7.75
CA PHE A 446 27.32 0.12 7.40
C PHE A 446 27.63 -1.33 7.01
N SER A 447 27.02 -2.29 7.70
CA SER A 447 27.31 -3.72 7.57
C SER A 447 26.21 -4.49 6.87
N ARG A 448 26.53 -5.71 6.42
CA ARG A 448 25.51 -6.65 5.91
C ARG A 448 24.44 -6.97 6.95
N GLU A 449 24.80 -6.95 8.23
CA GLU A 449 23.87 -7.22 9.34
C GLU A 449 22.79 -6.14 9.43
N LEU A 450 23.14 -4.86 9.26
CA LEU A 450 22.17 -3.76 9.22
C LEU A 450 21.18 -3.89 8.05
N VAL A 451 21.62 -4.41 6.90
CA VAL A 451 20.72 -4.71 5.77
C VAL A 451 19.69 -5.80 6.12
N SER A 452 19.99 -6.68 7.07
CA SER A 452 19.05 -7.71 7.54
C SER A 452 18.12 -7.24 8.66
N SER A 453 18.32 -6.05 9.22
CA SER A 453 17.49 -5.54 10.31
C SER A 453 16.04 -5.35 9.87
N VAL A 454 15.12 -5.78 10.72
CA VAL A 454 13.67 -5.73 10.51
C VAL A 454 12.98 -5.26 11.79
N PRO A 455 11.78 -4.65 11.71
CA PRO A 455 11.07 -4.13 12.89
C PRO A 455 10.54 -5.21 13.85
N TRP A 456 10.66 -6.49 13.51
CA TRP A 456 10.04 -7.59 14.25
C TRP A 456 11.01 -8.71 14.63
N PRO A 457 10.91 -9.26 15.85
CA PRO A 457 10.08 -8.78 16.97
C PRO A 457 10.48 -7.38 17.43
N SER A 458 9.51 -6.57 17.86
CA SER A 458 9.73 -5.14 18.21
C SER A 458 10.66 -4.92 19.40
N ASP A 459 10.92 -5.94 20.21
CA ASP A 459 11.86 -5.92 21.34
C ASP A 459 13.27 -6.43 20.99
N ALA A 460 13.49 -6.86 19.75
CA ALA A 460 14.79 -7.28 19.28
C ALA A 460 15.75 -6.07 19.16
N PRO A 461 17.01 -6.17 19.64
CA PRO A 461 17.96 -5.06 19.56
C PRO A 461 18.17 -4.49 18.15
N GLU A 462 18.10 -5.36 17.13
CA GLU A 462 18.26 -5.01 15.73
C GLU A 462 17.06 -4.25 15.14
N ALA A 463 15.89 -4.27 15.79
CA ALA A 463 14.68 -3.59 15.30
C ALA A 463 14.86 -2.07 15.22
N ALA A 464 15.71 -1.49 16.08
CA ALA A 464 16.06 -0.07 16.04
C ALA A 464 16.81 0.35 14.76
N ASN A 465 17.34 -0.61 13.99
CA ASN A 465 18.03 -0.37 12.73
C ASN A 465 17.19 -0.75 11.50
N ALA A 466 15.91 -1.08 11.69
CA ALA A 466 15.06 -1.60 10.63
C ALA A 466 14.93 -0.64 9.44
N ASP A 467 14.82 0.66 9.69
CA ASP A 467 14.69 1.68 8.65
C ASP A 467 15.91 1.73 7.73
N TYR A 468 17.12 1.60 8.29
CA TYR A 468 18.34 1.51 7.48
C TYR A 468 18.35 0.24 6.63
N GLY A 469 17.85 -0.88 7.19
CA GLY A 469 17.69 -2.14 6.47
C GLY A 469 16.69 -1.99 5.32
N ALA A 470 15.53 -1.39 5.57
CA ALA A 470 14.49 -1.13 4.59
C ALA A 470 15.00 -0.26 3.43
N LEU A 471 15.62 0.88 3.74
CA LEU A 471 16.23 1.77 2.76
C LEU A 471 17.34 1.09 1.95
N ALA A 472 18.13 0.21 2.56
CA ALA A 472 19.16 -0.53 1.84
C ALA A 472 18.55 -1.57 0.89
N ARG A 473 17.49 -2.27 1.29
CA ARG A 473 16.84 -3.33 0.50
C ARG A 473 15.99 -2.78 -0.66
N ASP A 474 15.50 -1.54 -0.55
CA ASP A 474 14.89 -0.78 -1.65
C ASP A 474 15.91 -0.40 -2.76
N GLY A 475 17.20 -0.69 -2.55
CA GLY A 475 18.26 -0.63 -3.55
C GLY A 475 18.64 0.79 -3.98
N ILE A 476 18.98 0.97 -5.27
CA ILE A 476 19.13 2.31 -5.85
C ILE A 476 17.75 2.78 -6.27
N SER A 477 17.15 3.63 -5.44
CA SER A 477 15.73 3.99 -5.50
C SER A 477 15.50 5.46 -5.90
N CYS A 478 14.23 5.88 -5.94
CA CYS A 478 13.80 7.22 -6.32
C CYS A 478 14.57 8.31 -5.59
N MET A 479 14.66 8.24 -4.25
CA MET A 479 15.35 9.27 -3.46
C MET A 479 16.86 9.32 -3.74
N ALA A 480 17.48 8.19 -4.10
CA ALA A 480 18.88 8.16 -4.52
C ALA A 480 19.13 9.10 -5.72
N CYS A 481 18.23 9.07 -6.71
CA CYS A 481 18.33 9.91 -7.90
C CYS A 481 17.77 11.33 -7.68
N HIS A 482 16.60 11.44 -7.04
CA HIS A 482 15.90 12.72 -6.87
C HIS A 482 16.50 13.62 -5.79
N ARG A 483 17.46 13.12 -5.01
CA ARG A 483 18.22 13.93 -4.05
C ARG A 483 19.66 14.15 -4.53
N MET A 484 20.08 13.48 -5.60
CA MET A 484 21.45 13.58 -6.13
C MET A 484 21.70 14.98 -6.70
N VAL A 485 22.83 15.56 -6.29
CA VAL A 485 23.30 16.83 -6.82
C VAL A 485 24.42 16.59 -7.83
N LEU A 486 24.29 17.23 -8.99
CA LEU A 486 25.25 17.17 -10.09
C LEU A 486 25.60 18.59 -10.55
N GLY A 487 26.79 18.77 -11.13
CA GLY A 487 27.27 20.09 -11.56
C GLY A 487 28.13 20.78 -10.51
N GLU A 488 29.05 21.65 -10.97
CA GLU A 488 30.11 22.19 -10.12
C GLU A 488 29.57 23.13 -9.02
N GLU A 489 28.64 24.02 -9.36
CA GLU A 489 28.05 24.99 -8.43
C GLU A 489 27.21 24.31 -7.36
N ASP A 490 26.29 23.43 -7.76
CA ASP A 490 25.40 22.75 -6.84
C ASP A 490 26.17 21.77 -5.95
N THR A 491 27.18 21.08 -6.48
CA THR A 491 28.07 20.22 -5.67
C THR A 491 28.79 21.05 -4.61
N ALA A 492 29.26 22.26 -4.94
CA ALA A 492 29.92 23.15 -3.99
C ALA A 492 28.96 23.70 -2.92
N ALA A 493 27.67 23.85 -3.25
CA ALA A 493 26.63 24.19 -2.28
C ALA A 493 26.30 23.01 -1.36
N ALA A 494 26.03 21.84 -1.94
CA ALA A 494 25.72 20.60 -1.23
C ALA A 494 26.84 20.18 -0.27
N ALA A 495 28.11 20.39 -0.65
CA ALA A 495 29.27 20.08 0.20
C ALA A 495 29.30 20.84 1.54
N LYS A 496 28.46 21.86 1.72
CA LYS A 496 28.33 22.62 2.98
C LYS A 496 27.24 22.06 3.89
N LEU A 497 26.39 21.17 3.41
CA LEU A 497 25.32 20.55 4.19
C LEU A 497 25.91 19.49 5.12
N ALA A 498 25.42 19.44 6.36
CA ALA A 498 25.94 18.54 7.39
C ALA A 498 25.77 17.06 6.99
N GLU A 499 24.64 16.72 6.36
CA GLU A 499 24.35 15.38 5.82
C GLU A 499 25.39 14.89 4.80
N ASN A 500 26.17 15.78 4.18
CA ASN A 500 27.21 15.45 3.20
C ASN A 500 28.60 15.19 3.78
N ALA A 501 28.79 15.34 5.10
CA ALA A 501 30.10 15.14 5.74
C ALA A 501 30.71 13.76 5.42
N CYS A 502 29.95 12.68 5.59
CA CYS A 502 30.43 11.32 5.36
C CYS A 502 30.62 10.96 3.89
N ALA A 503 29.78 11.50 2.99
CA ALA A 503 30.03 11.34 1.56
C ALA A 503 31.36 11.97 1.16
N LEU A 504 31.70 13.16 1.69
CA LEU A 504 32.97 13.83 1.42
C LEU A 504 34.17 13.05 1.98
N GLU A 505 34.08 12.53 3.21
CA GLU A 505 35.13 11.66 3.78
C GLU A 505 35.35 10.42 2.91
N ARG A 506 34.26 9.80 2.45
CA ARG A 506 34.30 8.64 1.56
C ARG A 506 34.90 8.96 0.20
N GLN A 507 34.63 10.13 -0.38
CA GLN A 507 35.28 10.60 -1.61
C GLN A 507 36.79 10.75 -1.43
N GLU A 508 37.24 11.22 -0.27
CA GLU A 508 38.68 11.31 0.04
C GLU A 508 39.30 9.92 0.24
N LEU A 509 38.60 9.01 0.90
CA LEU A 509 39.10 7.66 1.14
C LEU A 509 39.24 6.83 -0.14
N LEU A 510 38.23 6.89 -1.02
CA LEU A 510 38.12 5.99 -2.17
C LEU A 510 38.57 6.62 -3.48
N ASN A 511 38.43 7.94 -3.62
CA ASN A 511 38.57 8.67 -4.89
C ASN A 511 39.41 9.95 -4.75
N ALA A 512 40.41 9.98 -3.85
CA ALA A 512 41.28 11.14 -3.61
C ALA A 512 41.89 11.74 -4.89
N ASP A 513 42.35 10.88 -5.80
CA ASP A 513 43.05 11.28 -7.02
C ASP A 513 42.10 11.64 -8.18
N MET A 514 40.79 11.51 -7.98
CA MET A 514 39.78 11.80 -9.00
C MET A 514 39.30 13.25 -8.93
N THR A 515 38.74 13.76 -10.02
CA THR A 515 38.21 15.14 -10.11
C THR A 515 36.82 15.17 -10.70
N GLY A 516 36.06 16.22 -10.39
CA GLY A 516 34.68 16.41 -10.87
C GLY A 516 33.80 15.21 -10.57
N PHE A 517 33.05 14.75 -11.57
CA PHE A 517 32.19 13.57 -11.46
C PHE A 517 32.94 12.29 -11.07
N GLY A 518 34.24 12.19 -11.39
CA GLY A 518 35.04 11.03 -10.99
C GLY A 518 35.17 10.85 -9.47
N ARG A 519 34.98 11.90 -8.66
CA ARG A 519 35.00 11.77 -7.20
C ARG A 519 33.82 10.97 -6.67
N THR A 520 32.73 10.84 -7.44
CA THR A 520 31.50 10.15 -7.02
C THR A 520 31.47 8.67 -7.40
N PHE A 521 32.53 8.13 -8.04
CA PHE A 521 32.64 6.77 -8.60
C PHE A 521 32.67 5.63 -7.56
N THR A 522 31.82 5.69 -6.53
CA THR A 522 31.59 4.66 -5.49
C THR A 522 30.27 4.91 -4.75
N GLY A 523 29.28 5.47 -5.45
CA GLY A 523 28.00 5.89 -4.85
C GLY A 523 28.13 7.12 -3.94
N SER A 524 29.29 7.78 -3.92
CA SER A 524 29.60 8.91 -3.02
C SER A 524 29.20 10.26 -3.59
N TYR A 525 28.04 10.35 -4.26
CA TYR A 525 27.51 11.64 -4.69
C TYR A 525 26.91 12.40 -3.50
N LEU A 526 26.81 13.73 -3.65
CA LEU A 526 26.25 14.58 -2.60
C LEU A 526 24.74 14.69 -2.76
N LEU A 527 24.06 14.86 -1.63
CA LEU A 527 22.62 15.07 -1.55
C LEU A 527 22.29 16.57 -1.46
N GLY A 528 21.14 16.97 -1.98
CA GLY A 528 20.56 18.31 -1.78
C GLY A 528 19.96 18.49 -0.39
N PRO A 529 19.36 19.66 -0.06
CA PRO A 529 18.72 19.90 1.25
C PRO A 529 17.54 18.96 1.52
N SER A 530 17.44 18.35 2.71
CA SER A 530 16.46 17.29 3.05
C SER A 530 14.98 17.57 2.80
N ASP A 531 14.60 18.84 2.65
CA ASP A 531 13.25 19.31 2.33
C ASP A 531 12.99 19.50 0.82
N GLU A 532 13.94 19.13 -0.04
CA GLU A 532 13.85 19.25 -1.50
C GLU A 532 13.96 17.89 -2.24
N ILE A 533 13.15 17.73 -3.28
CA ILE A 533 13.18 16.61 -4.24
C ILE A 533 13.30 17.20 -5.66
N TYR A 534 14.33 16.77 -6.40
CA TYR A 534 14.64 17.27 -7.74
C TYR A 534 13.93 16.46 -8.82
N GLY A 535 12.95 17.06 -9.49
CA GLY A 535 12.28 16.47 -10.65
C GLY A 535 12.87 16.91 -11.99
N PRO A 536 12.45 16.31 -13.12
CA PRO A 536 12.79 16.79 -14.45
C PRO A 536 12.22 18.18 -14.78
N CYS A 537 11.29 18.68 -13.95
CA CYS A 537 10.64 19.99 -14.08
C CYS A 537 11.05 20.87 -12.89
N GLU A 538 11.56 22.07 -13.16
CA GLU A 538 11.91 23.06 -12.10
C GLU A 538 10.69 23.56 -11.31
N ASN A 539 9.48 23.47 -11.88
CA ASN A 539 8.20 23.84 -11.26
C ASN A 539 7.12 22.87 -11.79
N PRO A 540 6.92 21.71 -11.16
CA PRO A 540 5.93 20.72 -11.60
C PRO A 540 4.48 21.23 -11.56
#